data_AF-A0A841AS18-F1
#
_entry.id   AF-A0A841AS18-F1
#
_cell.length_a   1.000
_cell.length_b   1.000
_cell.length_c   1.000
_cell.angle_alpha   90.00
_cell.angle_beta   90.00
_cell.angle_gamma   90.00
#
_symmetry.space_group_name_H-M   'P 1'
#
loop_
_entity.id
_entity.type
_entity.pdbx_description
1 polymer ?
#
loop_
_entity_poly.entity_id
_entity_poly.type
_entity_poly.pdbx_seq_one_letter_code
_entity_poly.pdbx_strand_id
1 'polypeptide(L)' 'MSPAVTRIAPHLIEVVAGGEIVGYVEIADTVFVALAGGRYDRAVEVGQALDFDDAVGALVLAA' A
#
# COMPACT_ATOMS: atom_id res chain seq x y z
N MET A 1 -1.23 16.51 0.16
CA MET A 1 -1.67 15.84 -1.08
C MET A 1 -2.19 14.47 -0.69
N SER A 2 -3.37 14.07 -1.16
CA SER A 2 -3.82 12.69 -0.99
C SER A 2 -2.97 11.75 -1.86
N PRO A 3 -2.62 10.54 -1.37
CA PRO A 3 -1.91 9.57 -2.18
C PRO A 3 -2.77 9.15 -3.39
N ALA A 4 -2.11 8.87 -4.51
CA ALA A 4 -2.73 8.25 -5.67
C ALA A 4 -2.67 6.73 -5.52
N VAL A 5 -3.75 6.03 -5.90
CA VAL A 5 -3.85 4.57 -5.82
C VAL A 5 -4.19 3.98 -7.19
N THR A 6 -3.47 2.94 -7.59
CA THR A 6 -3.67 2.27 -8.88
C THR A 6 -3.75 0.76 -8.68
N ARG A 7 -4.84 0.12 -9.14
CA ARG A 7 -4.94 -1.34 -9.10
C ARG A 7 -4.12 -1.95 -10.23
N ILE A 8 -3.07 -2.70 -9.89
CA ILE A 8 -2.12 -3.28 -10.84
C ILE A 8 -2.27 -4.79 -11.01
N ALA A 9 -2.96 -5.45 -10.07
CA ALA A 9 -3.42 -6.83 -10.18
C ALA A 9 -4.76 -7.01 -9.43
N PRO A 10 -5.47 -8.15 -9.55
CA PRO A 10 -6.77 -8.35 -8.90
C PRO A 10 -6.78 -8.06 -7.39
N HIS A 11 -5.68 -8.42 -6.71
CA HIS A 11 -5.49 -8.27 -5.27
C HIS A 11 -4.35 -7.33 -4.90
N LEU A 12 -3.87 -6.51 -5.84
CA LEU A 12 -2.70 -5.67 -5.62
C LEU A 12 -2.91 -4.24 -6.11
N ILE A 13 -2.69 -3.30 -5.20
CA ILE A 13 -2.84 -1.86 -5.42
C ILE A 13 -1.50 -1.18 -5.14
N GLU A 14 -1.01 -0.40 -6.10
CA GLU A 14 0.15 0.47 -5.95
C GLU A 14 -0.27 1.81 -5.34
N VAL A 15 0.54 2.32 -4.40
CA VAL A 15 0.29 3.60 -3.71
C VAL A 15 1.44 4.56 -4.01
N VAL A 16 1.10 5.72 -4.55
CA VAL A 16 2.03 6.79 -4.91
C VAL A 16 1.77 8.02 -4.04
N ALA A 17 2.80 8.53 -3.38
CA ALA A 17 2.75 9.77 -2.62
C ALA A 17 3.97 10.62 -2.96
N GLY A 18 3.78 11.93 -3.08
CA GLY A 18 4.88 12.84 -3.45
C GLY A 18 5.50 12.58 -4.82
N GLY A 19 4.84 11.83 -5.71
CA GLY A 19 5.37 11.44 -7.02
C GLY A 19 6.18 10.14 -7.01
N GLU A 20 6.36 9.51 -5.85
CA GLU A 20 7.12 8.27 -5.68
C GLU A 20 6.20 7.13 -5.23
N ILE A 21 6.52 5.89 -5.63
CA ILE A 21 5.85 4.69 -5.11
C ILE A 21 6.31 4.50 -3.67
N VAL A 22 5.39 4.67 -2.73
CA VAL A 22 5.67 4.48 -1.28
C VAL A 22 5.41 3.05 -0.84
N GLY A 23 4.60 2.30 -1.58
CA GLY A 23 4.35 0.89 -1.31
C GLY A 23 3.15 0.34 -2.05
N TYR A 24 2.66 -0.78 -1.55
CA TYR A 24 1.58 -1.55 -2.13
C TYR A 24 0.61 -1.99 -1.04
N VAL A 25 -0.67 -2.09 -1.40
CA VAL A 25 -1.69 -2.73 -0.58
C VAL A 25 -2.11 -4.03 -1.25
N GLU A 26 -1.87 -5.14 -0.55
CA GLU A 26 -2.35 -6.47 -0.95
C GLU A 26 -3.67 -6.79 -0.26
N ILE A 27 -4.65 -7.29 -1.02
CA ILE A 27 -5.96 -7.70 -0.52
C ILE A 27 -5.89 -9.19 -0.18
N ALA A 28 -5.77 -9.51 1.11
CA ALA A 28 -5.72 -10.88 1.62
C ALA A 28 -7.03 -11.21 2.36
N ASP A 29 -7.96 -11.84 1.65
CA ASP A 29 -9.32 -12.14 2.11
C ASP A 29 -10.07 -10.92 2.68
N THR A 30 -10.07 -10.75 4.01
CA THR A 30 -10.79 -9.68 4.70
C THR A 30 -9.87 -8.56 5.20
N VAL A 31 -8.55 -8.67 5.00
CA VAL A 31 -7.57 -7.66 5.44
C VAL A 31 -6.85 -7.03 4.25
N PHE A 32 -6.41 -5.80 4.46
CA PHE A 32 -5.51 -5.06 3.59
C PHE A 32 -4.12 -5.06 4.22
N VAL A 33 -3.13 -5.61 3.51
CA VAL A 33 -1.75 -5.70 3.96
C VAL A 33 -0.95 -4.55 3.35
N ALA A 34 -0.36 -3.71 4.18
CA ALA A 34 0.48 -2.59 3.77
C ALA A 34 1.93 -3.06 3.61
N LEU A 35 2.45 -2.99 2.38
CA LEU A 35 3.81 -3.39 2.01
C LEU A 35 4.62 -2.15 1.59
N ALA A 36 5.56 -1.70 2.42
CA ALA A 36 6.36 -0.50 2.17
C ALA A 36 7.56 -0.76 1.27
N GLY A 37 7.82 0.17 0.35
CA GLY A 37 8.96 0.15 -0.56
C GLY A 37 8.53 0.28 -2.03
N GLY A 38 9.35 0.97 -2.83
CA GLY A 38 9.03 1.28 -4.24
C GLY A 38 9.13 0.10 -5.23
N ARG A 39 9.31 -1.13 -4.72
CA ARG A 39 9.43 -2.35 -5.51
C ARG A 39 8.73 -3.50 -4.81
N TYR A 40 7.66 -4.00 -5.41
CA TYR A 40 6.82 -5.04 -4.79
C TYR A 40 7.61 -6.30 -4.38
N ASP A 41 8.56 -6.74 -5.21
CA ASP A 41 9.41 -7.90 -4.94
C ASP A 41 10.36 -7.74 -3.73
N ARG A 42 10.46 -6.53 -3.18
CA ARG A 42 11.31 -6.17 -2.04
C ARG A 42 10.54 -5.43 -0.95
N ALA A 43 9.23 -5.25 -1.11
CA ALA A 43 8.43 -4.49 -0.18
C ALA A 43 8.29 -5.29 1.13
N VAL A 44 8.26 -4.56 2.24
CA VAL A 44 8.20 -5.14 3.59
C VAL A 44 6.84 -4.84 4.19
N GLU A 45 6.21 -5.86 4.77
CA GLU A 45 4.97 -5.66 5.52
C GLU A 45 5.21 -4.73 6.71
N VAL A 46 4.46 -3.62 6.75
CA VAL A 46 4.52 -2.61 7.81
C VAL A 46 3.22 -2.52 8.61
N GLY A 47 2.17 -3.20 8.18
CA GLY A 47 0.91 -3.25 8.91
C GLY A 47 -0.20 -3.98 8.15
N GLN A 48 -1.29 -4.24 8.87
CA GLN A 48 -2.52 -4.80 8.34
C GLN A 48 -3.70 -4.01 8.88
N ALA A 49 -4.72 -3.82 8.06
CA ALA A 49 -5.95 -3.14 8.46
C ALA A 49 -7.18 -3.83 7.86
N LEU A 50 -8.33 -3.65 8.51
CA LEU A 50 -9.63 -4.05 7.97
C LEU A 50 -10.21 -2.99 7.03
N ASP A 51 -9.69 -1.76 7.12
CA ASP A 51 -10.06 -0.64 6.27
C ASP A 51 -8.93 -0.32 5.29
N PHE A 52 -9.30 0.00 4.05
CA PHE A 52 -8.34 0.29 2.99
C PHE A 52 -7.59 1.60 3.23
N ASP A 53 -8.27 2.63 3.72
CA ASP A 53 -7.67 3.95 3.94
C ASP A 53 -6.64 3.88 5.08
N ASP A 54 -6.87 3.03 6.08
CA ASP A 54 -5.91 2.76 7.16
C ASP A 54 -4.62 2.09 6.64
N ALA A 55 -4.75 1.11 5.74
CA ALA A 55 -3.59 0.46 5.11
C ALA A 55 -2.78 1.44 4.24
N VAL A 56 -3.47 2.31 3.48
CA VAL A 56 -2.81 3.39 2.73
C VAL A 56 -2.14 4.39 3.67
N GLY A 57 -2.79 4.73 4.78
CA GLY A 57 -2.24 5.61 5.81
C GLY A 57 -0.94 5.08 6.42
N ALA A 58 -0.87 3.77 6.67
CA ALA A 58 0.34 3.12 7.17
C ALA A 58 1.53 3.28 6.21
N LEU A 59 1.31 3.24 4.90
CA LEU A 59 2.36 3.43 3.89
C LEU A 59 2.87 4.88 3.84
N VAL A 60 1.97 5.85 4.00
CA VAL A 60 2.35 7.28 4.01
C VAL A 60 3.12 7.64 5.27
N LEU A 61 2.81 7.02 6.41
CA LEU A 61 3.52 7.24 7.67
C LEU A 61 4.88 6.53 7.74
N ALA A 62 5.08 5.50 6.92
CA ALA A 62 6.31 4.73 6.84
C ALA A 62 7.34 5.26 5.82
N ALA A 63 6.94 6.18 4.94
CA ALA A 63 7.76 6.77 3.88
C ALA A 63 8.44 8.08 4.32
#